data_AF-A0A5N6TE94-F1
#
_entry.id   AF-A0A5N6TE94-F1
#
_cell.length_a   1.000
_cell.length_b   1.000
_cell.length_c   1.000
_cell.angle_alpha   90.00
_cell.angle_beta   90.00
_cell.angle_gamma   90.00
#
_symmetry.space_group_name_H-M   'P 1'
#
loop_
_entity.id
_entity.type
_entity.pdbx_description
1 polymer ?
#
loop_
_entity_poly.entity_id
_entity_poly.type
_entity_poly.pdbx_seq_one_letter_code
_entity_poly.pdbx_strand_id
1 'polypeptide(L)'
;MSDEVAPEHTALSEAINQASEETLRLILHDLVETCQVTRERLAMFLLVDEFEVRTFARDPPPFGPASSQLDSSRGESSDSERRKQVPRFALCAACEQEYDVTENTIRSCWYHPR
;
A
#
# COMPACT_ATOMS: atom_id res chain seq x y z
N MET A 1 -13.83 -18.62 -29.17
CA MET A 1 -12.81 -17.65 -29.60
C MET A 1 -11.67 -17.82 -28.62
N SER A 2 -10.64 -18.56 -29.01
CA SER A 2 -9.48 -18.77 -28.15
C SER A 2 -8.52 -17.63 -28.44
N ASP A 3 -8.35 -16.73 -27.47
CA ASP A 3 -7.28 -15.73 -27.50
C ASP A 3 -5.94 -16.47 -27.62
N GLU A 4 -5.33 -16.38 -28.79
CA GLU A 4 -3.95 -16.82 -28.99
C GLU A 4 -3.07 -15.84 -28.21
N VAL A 5 -2.73 -16.19 -26.97
CA VAL A 5 -1.79 -15.41 -26.17
C VAL A 5 -0.47 -15.38 -26.92
N ALA A 6 -0.06 -14.20 -27.38
CA ALA A 6 1.15 -14.02 -28.18
C ALA A 6 2.34 -14.75 -27.51
N PRO A 7 3.18 -15.47 -28.28
CA PRO A 7 4.26 -16.29 -27.72
C PRO A 7 5.23 -15.46 -26.88
N GLU A 8 5.36 -14.17 -27.17
CA GLU A 8 6.15 -13.21 -26.42
C GLU A 8 5.63 -12.99 -24.99
N HIS A 9 4.31 -12.92 -24.80
CA HIS A 9 3.71 -12.76 -23.47
C HIS A 9 3.96 -13.99 -22.60
N THR A 10 3.88 -15.19 -23.19
CA THR A 10 4.14 -16.45 -22.50
C THR A 10 5.61 -16.56 -22.11
N ALA A 11 6.54 -16.25 -23.02
CA ALA A 11 7.98 -16.27 -22.74
C ALA A 11 8.37 -15.23 -21.67
N LEU A 12 7.77 -14.03 -21.70
CA LEU A 12 8.00 -13.01 -20.67
C LEU A 12 7.48 -13.46 -19.30
N SER A 13 6.30 -14.07 -19.24
CA SER A 13 5.75 -14.62 -17.99
C SER A 13 6.68 -15.68 -17.41
N GLU A 14 7.22 -16.57 -18.24
CA GLU A 14 8.16 -17.59 -17.81
C GLU A 14 9.48 -16.99 -17.30
N ALA A 15 10.02 -15.99 -18.02
CA ALA A 15 11.23 -15.27 -17.60
C ALA A 15 11.05 -14.57 -16.25
N ILE A 16 9.89 -13.96 -15.99
CA ILE A 16 9.56 -13.33 -14.70
C ILE A 16 9.58 -14.36 -13.57
N ASN A 17 8.98 -15.54 -13.78
CA ASN A 17 8.91 -16.58 -12.77
C ASN A 17 10.27 -17.24 -12.46
N GLN A 18 11.18 -17.24 -13.42
CA GLN A 18 12.53 -17.79 -13.25
C GLN A 18 13.54 -16.77 -12.69
N ALA A 19 13.27 -15.47 -12.86
CA ALA A 19 14.14 -14.41 -12.38
C ALA A 19 14.21 -14.38 -10.85
N SER A 20 15.38 -14.04 -10.30
CA SER A 20 15.51 -13.81 -8.86
C SER A 20 14.76 -12.55 -8.44
N GLU A 21 14.31 -12.50 -7.18
CA GLU A 21 13.66 -11.31 -6.62
C GLU A 21 14.56 -10.07 -6.73
N GLU A 22 15.87 -10.21 -6.52
CA GLU A 22 16.84 -9.13 -6.71
C GLU A 22 16.81 -8.58 -8.14
N THR A 23 16.78 -9.47 -9.14
CA THR A 23 16.72 -9.09 -10.55
C THR A 23 15.40 -8.36 -10.85
N LEU A 24 14.28 -8.88 -10.35
CA LEU A 24 12.97 -8.25 -10.52
C LEU A 24 12.91 -6.86 -9.88
N ARG A 25 13.48 -6.69 -8.68
CA ARG A 25 13.57 -5.37 -8.02
C ARG A 25 14.39 -4.38 -8.83
N LEU A 26 15.54 -4.80 -9.39
CA LEU A 26 16.36 -3.94 -10.25
C LEU A 26 15.60 -3.48 -11.50
N ILE A 27 14.91 -4.41 -12.18
CA ILE A 27 14.09 -4.09 -13.35
C ILE A 27 12.95 -3.13 -12.97
N LEU A 28 12.27 -3.36 -11.84
CA LEU A 28 11.20 -2.48 -11.37
C LEU A 28 11.73 -1.06 -11.05
N HIS A 29 12.91 -0.94 -10.43
CA HIS A 29 13.54 0.36 -10.18
C HIS A 29 13.84 1.10 -11.49
N ASP A 30 14.43 0.43 -12.48
CA ASP A 30 14.69 1.01 -13.79
C ASP A 30 13.38 1.46 -14.48
N LEU A 31 12.31 0.66 -14.40
CA LEU A 31 11.01 1.02 -14.96
C LEU A 31 10.35 2.22 -14.25
N VAL A 32 10.56 2.37 -12.93
CA VAL A 32 10.09 3.55 -12.19
C VAL A 32 10.80 4.82 -12.64
N GLU A 33 12.09 4.72 -12.96
CA GLU A 33 12.89 5.85 -13.44
C GLU A 33 12.51 6.25 -14.87
N THR A 34 12.32 5.25 -15.74
CA THR A 34 12.14 5.45 -17.18
C THR A 34 10.69 5.63 -17.64
N CYS A 35 9.70 5.11 -16.89
CA CYS A 35 8.30 5.10 -17.33
C CYS A 35 7.33 5.67 -16.27
N GLN A 36 6.72 6.82 -16.61
CA GLN A 36 5.74 7.48 -15.73
C GLN A 36 4.49 6.63 -15.47
N VAL A 37 3.98 5.92 -16.47
CA VAL A 37 2.79 5.05 -16.31
C VAL A 37 3.09 3.91 -15.33
N THR A 38 4.28 3.32 -15.41
CA THR A 38 4.70 2.28 -14.47
C THR A 38 4.84 2.84 -13.07
N ARG A 39 5.41 4.05 -12.91
CA ARG A 39 5.52 4.74 -11.63
C ARG A 39 4.16 4.98 -10.97
N GLU A 40 3.18 5.48 -11.73
CA GLU A 40 1.83 5.71 -11.20
C GLU A 40 1.13 4.41 -10.80
N ARG A 41 1.25 3.36 -11.62
CA ARG A 41 0.69 2.04 -11.28
C ARG A 41 1.35 1.46 -10.04
N LEU A 42 2.68 1.50 -9.94
CA LEU A 42 3.40 1.02 -8.77
C LEU A 42 3.07 1.84 -7.53
N ALA A 43 2.89 3.15 -7.64
CA ALA A 43 2.44 3.97 -6.52
C ALA A 43 1.05 3.53 -6.00
N MET A 44 0.11 3.19 -6.90
CA MET A 44 -1.20 2.66 -6.49
C MET A 44 -1.14 1.32 -5.74
N PHE A 45 -0.14 0.48 -6.04
CA PHE A 45 -0.01 -0.84 -5.43
C PHE A 45 0.91 -0.87 -4.21
N LEU A 46 1.99 -0.08 -4.20
CA LEU A 46 3.05 -0.17 -3.21
C LEU A 46 3.08 0.98 -2.21
N LEU A 47 2.33 2.07 -2.47
CA LEU A 47 2.27 3.23 -1.59
C LEU A 47 0.85 3.45 -1.10
N VAL A 48 0.74 3.88 0.17
CA VAL A 48 -0.52 4.27 0.80
C VAL A 48 -0.34 5.58 1.54
N ASP A 49 -1.44 6.28 1.75
CA ASP A 49 -1.44 7.53 2.50
C ASP A 49 -1.28 7.25 4.00
N GLU A 50 -0.27 7.84 4.64
CA GLU A 50 -0.01 7.62 6.07
C GLU A 50 -1.22 7.98 6.95
N PHE A 51 -2.05 8.95 6.52
CA PHE A 51 -3.23 9.34 7.29
C PHE A 51 -4.31 8.26 7.26
N GLU A 52 -4.50 7.58 6.12
CA GLU A 52 -5.45 6.47 5.99
C GLU A 52 -5.05 5.29 6.89
N VAL A 53 -3.76 4.91 6.90
CA VAL A 53 -3.24 3.83 7.75
C VAL A 53 -3.52 4.08 9.24
N ARG A 54 -3.37 5.32 9.72
CA ARG A 54 -3.64 5.68 11.13
C ARG A 54 -5.12 5.67 11.48
N THR A 55 -6.00 5.93 10.52
CA THR A 55 -7.45 5.85 10.74
C THR A 55 -7.94 4.41 10.87
N PHE A 56 -7.40 3.47 10.08
CA PHE A 56 -7.73 2.05 10.20
C PHE A 56 -7.16 1.38 11.46
N ALA A 57 -6.02 1.87 11.97
CA ALA A 57 -5.43 1.40 13.22
C ALA A 57 -6.19 1.85 14.49
N ARG A 58 -7.21 2.71 14.38
CA ARG A 58 -8.03 3.15 15.52
C ARG A 58 -9.49 2.76 15.29
N ASP A 59 -9.86 1.53 15.66
CA ASP A 59 -11.27 1.25 15.96
C ASP A 59 -11.71 2.16 17.13
N PRO A 60 -12.72 3.04 16.97
CA PRO A 60 -13.37 3.64 18.12
C PRO A 60 -14.26 2.57 18.80
N PRO A 61 -14.30 2.52 20.14
CA PRO A 61 -15.13 1.54 20.85
C PRO A 61 -16.62 1.75 20.48
N PRO A 62 -17.39 0.66 20.26
CA PRO A 62 -18.83 0.77 20.17
C PRO A 62 -19.37 1.07 21.58
N PHE A 63 -20.47 1.82 21.66
CA PHE A 63 -21.21 2.23 22.87
C PHE A 63 -20.93 3.65 23.42
N GLY A 64 -21.62 4.62 22.81
CA GLY A 64 -22.60 5.43 23.57
C GLY A 64 -22.17 6.83 24.05
N PRO A 65 -23.15 7.69 24.40
CA PRO A 65 -23.44 8.89 23.62
C PRO A 65 -23.18 10.21 24.37
N ALA A 66 -23.21 11.31 23.61
CA ALA A 66 -23.59 12.69 23.97
C ALA A 66 -22.58 13.75 23.51
N SER A 67 -23.01 14.46 22.47
CA SER A 67 -22.89 15.90 22.23
C SER A 67 -21.82 16.69 22.99
N SER A 68 -20.96 17.38 22.24
CA SER A 68 -20.66 18.80 22.50
C SER A 68 -20.12 19.45 21.24
N GLN A 69 -20.73 20.57 20.89
CA GLN A 69 -20.43 21.45 19.77
C GLN A 69 -18.95 21.77 19.65
N LEU A 70 -18.44 21.80 18.41
CA LEU A 70 -17.38 22.73 18.05
C LEU A 70 -17.82 23.51 16.81
N ASP A 71 -18.18 24.75 17.13
CA ASP A 71 -18.48 25.87 16.24
C ASP A 71 -17.31 26.15 15.29
N SER A 72 -17.64 26.49 14.06
CA SER A 72 -16.70 26.83 13.00
C SER A 72 -16.06 28.17 13.28
N SER A 73 -14.72 28.25 13.28
CA SER A 73 -14.00 29.47 12.90
C SER A 73 -12.55 29.19 12.48
N ARG A 74 -12.40 29.06 11.16
CA ARG A 74 -11.41 29.82 10.36
C ARG A 74 -9.93 29.60 10.69
N GLY A 75 -9.39 28.59 10.05
CA GLY A 75 -7.99 28.53 9.62
C GLY A 75 -7.96 27.96 8.21
N GLU A 76 -8.16 28.81 7.21
CA GLU A 76 -7.71 28.54 5.84
C GLU A 76 -6.17 28.52 5.87
N SER A 77 -5.59 27.44 6.41
CA SER A 77 -4.19 27.14 6.16
C SER A 77 -4.17 26.30 4.91
N SER A 78 -3.85 26.96 3.80
CA SER A 78 -3.36 26.34 2.58
C SER A 78 -2.05 25.63 2.91
N ASP A 79 -2.15 24.49 3.59
CA ASP A 79 -1.06 23.56 3.77
C ASP A 79 -1.59 22.25 3.22
N SER A 80 -1.30 22.03 1.94
CA SER A 80 -1.10 20.69 1.42
C SER A 80 0.08 20.10 2.20
N GLU A 81 -0.11 19.85 3.51
CA GLU A 81 0.76 19.01 4.32
C GLU A 81 0.88 17.75 3.50
N ARG A 82 2.03 17.61 2.82
CA ARG A 82 2.23 16.62 1.77
C ARG A 82 1.91 15.29 2.39
N ARG A 83 0.73 14.75 2.09
CA ARG A 83 0.28 13.52 2.72
C ARG A 83 1.37 12.49 2.47
N LYS A 84 2.01 12.05 3.54
CA LYS A 84 3.26 11.33 3.43
C LYS A 84 2.89 9.94 2.92
N GLN A 85 3.32 9.64 1.70
CA GLN A 85 3.15 8.30 1.16
C GLN A 85 4.13 7.37 1.88
N VAL A 86 3.62 6.27 2.39
CA VAL A 86 4.39 5.23 3.09
C VAL A 86 4.26 3.90 2.34
N PRO A 87 5.23 2.99 2.46
CA PRO A 87 5.11 1.65 1.90
C PRO A 87 3.85 0.95 2.42
N ARG A 88 3.10 0.35 1.49
CA ARG A 88 1.90 -0.44 1.80
C ARG A 88 2.22 -1.73 2.53
N PHE A 89 3.37 -2.32 2.24
CA PHE A 89 3.79 -3.58 2.83
C PHE A 89 4.93 -3.32 3.83
N ALA A 90 4.89 -4.03 4.95
CA ALA A 90 5.92 -4.00 5.97
C ALA A 90 6.21 -5.42 6.48
N LEU A 91 7.41 -5.62 7.03
CA LEU A 91 7.78 -6.89 7.68
C LEU A 91 7.42 -6.84 9.15
N CYS A 92 6.80 -7.90 9.66
CA CYS A 92 6.55 -8.05 11.08
C CYS A 92 7.88 -8.24 11.83
N ALA A 93 8.17 -7.41 12.83
CA ALA A 93 9.39 -7.52 13.63
C ALA A 93 9.51 -8.83 14.44
N ALA A 94 8.42 -9.60 14.55
CA ALA A 94 8.35 -10.79 15.39
C ALA A 94 8.45 -12.10 14.58
N CYS A 95 7.86 -12.17 13.38
CA CYS A 95 7.88 -13.36 12.52
C CYS A 95 8.50 -13.13 11.13
N GLU A 96 8.95 -11.91 10.84
CA GLU A 96 9.58 -11.51 9.57
C GLU A 96 8.69 -11.73 8.33
N GLN A 97 7.38 -11.94 8.52
CA GLN A 97 6.42 -12.07 7.44
C GLN A 97 5.93 -10.70 6.97
N GLU A 98 5.75 -10.57 5.66
CA GLU A 98 5.16 -9.39 5.04
C GLU A 98 3.66 -9.28 5.35
N TYR A 99 3.19 -8.06 5.61
CA TYR A 99 1.77 -7.77 5.77
C TYR A 99 1.40 -6.42 5.17
N ASP A 100 0.13 -6.27 4.74
CA ASP A 100 -0.43 -5.01 4.28
C ASP A 100 -0.78 -4.12 5.47
N VAL A 101 -0.17 -2.95 5.56
CA VAL A 101 -0.35 -2.00 6.67
C VAL A 101 -1.76 -1.41 6.72
N THR A 102 -2.52 -1.43 5.61
CA THR A 102 -3.91 -0.96 5.57
C THR A 102 -4.90 -1.97 6.13
N GLU A 103 -4.54 -3.26 6.08
CA GLU A 103 -5.30 -4.35 6.69
C GLU A 103 -4.95 -4.52 8.17
N ASN A 104 -3.86 -3.87 8.61
CA ASN A 104 -3.34 -4.04 9.96
C ASN A 104 -4.11 -3.22 11.00
N THR A 105 -5.26 -3.72 11.46
CA THR A 105 -5.99 -3.22 12.63
C THR A 105 -5.23 -3.50 13.94
N ILE A 106 -5.69 -2.97 15.09
CA ILE A 106 -5.09 -3.29 16.42
C ILE A 106 -5.08 -4.80 16.74
N ARG A 107 -5.80 -5.60 15.93
CA ARG A 107 -6.03 -7.03 16.10
C ARG A 107 -5.10 -7.89 15.24
N SER A 108 -4.32 -7.30 14.34
CA SER A 108 -3.42 -8.03 13.46
C SER A 108 -1.97 -7.95 13.96
N CYS A 109 -1.44 -9.16 14.12
CA CYS A 109 -0.20 -9.59 14.75
C CYS A 109 -0.07 -9.46 16.29
N TRP A 110 -0.62 -10.48 16.99
CA TRP A 110 0.16 -11.31 17.92
C TRP A 110 0.47 -12.68 17.27
N TYR A 111 1.13 -12.62 16.09
CA TYR A 111 1.51 -13.70 15.14
C TYR A 111 0.48 -14.17 14.08
N HIS A 112 -0.49 -13.32 13.75
CA HIS A 112 -1.50 -13.47 12.67
C HIS A 112 -2.53 -14.61 12.85
N PRO A 113 -3.79 -14.29 13.22
CA PRO A 113 -4.90 -15.11 12.76
C PRO A 113 -5.97 -14.32 12.00
N ARG A 114 -6.11 -14.76 10.74
CA ARG A 114 -7.05 -14.49 9.64
C ARG A 114 -7.06 -13.12 9.00
#